data_AF-A0A0N1C519-F1
#
_entry.id   AF-A0A0N1C519-F1
#
_cell.length_a   1.000
_cell.length_b   1.000
_cell.length_c   1.000
_cell.angle_alpha   90.00
_cell.angle_beta   90.00
_cell.angle_gamma   90.00
#
_symmetry.space_group_name_H-M   'P 1'
#
loop_
_entity.id
_entity.type
_entity.pdbx_description
1 polymer ?
#
loop_
_entity_poly.entity_id
_entity_poly.type
_entity_poly.pdbx_seq_one_letter_code
_entity_poly.pdbx_strand_id
1 'polypeptide(L)'
;MKNTATSNSNQVAIHGMRITRDLHEAEAAIDEALIRQANLLATMVRARRETSVGAFTGQEALLRLVASQKSMLDASNEIARVHGRLLDVGRESGSLLVDDCPARGALPAESTVALVNAS
;
A
#
# COMPACT_ATOMS: atom_id res chain seq x y z
N MET A 1 11.28 -42.59 6.08
CA MET A 1 11.19 -41.36 6.90
C MET A 1 11.70 -40.07 6.21
N LYS A 2 12.04 -40.06 4.91
CA LYS A 2 12.50 -38.84 4.19
C LYS A 2 11.37 -38.04 3.51
N ASN A 3 10.16 -38.60 3.39
CA ASN A 3 9.10 -38.06 2.53
C ASN A 3 8.28 -36.91 3.16
N THR A 4 8.19 -36.86 4.49
CA THR A 4 7.41 -35.86 5.24
C THR A 4 8.12 -34.51 5.35
N ALA A 5 9.45 -34.50 5.49
CA ALA A 5 10.24 -33.27 5.58
C ALA A 5 10.24 -32.47 4.27
N THR A 6 10.34 -33.14 3.12
CA THR A 6 10.26 -32.52 1.80
C THR A 6 8.87 -31.97 1.50
N SER A 7 7.82 -32.71 1.88
CA SER A 7 6.43 -32.25 1.73
C SER A 7 6.15 -30.98 2.55
N ASN A 8 6.64 -30.92 3.80
CA ASN A 8 6.47 -29.74 4.66
C ASN A 8 7.20 -28.51 4.09
N SER A 9 8.41 -28.69 3.57
CA SER A 9 9.18 -27.61 2.95
C SER A 9 8.47 -27.02 1.72
N ASN A 10 7.85 -27.87 0.89
CA ASN A 10 7.05 -27.42 -0.25
C ASN A 10 5.82 -26.63 0.18
N GLN A 11 5.13 -27.04 1.25
CA GLN A 11 3.97 -26.31 1.76
C GLN A 11 4.35 -24.93 2.29
N VAL A 12 5.47 -24.81 3.00
CA VAL A 12 6.00 -23.52 3.46
C VAL A 12 6.27 -22.58 2.29
N ALA A 13 6.88 -23.08 1.22
CA ALA A 13 7.13 -22.29 0.02
C ALA A 13 5.83 -21.84 -0.68
N ILE A 14 4.85 -22.74 -0.84
CA ILE A 14 3.55 -22.42 -1.45
C ILE A 14 2.79 -21.37 -0.65
N HIS A 15 2.71 -21.52 0.67
CA HIS A 15 2.05 -20.54 1.52
C HIS A 15 2.79 -19.21 1.53
N GLY A 16 4.12 -19.23 1.51
CA GLY A 16 4.94 -18.04 1.40
C GLY A 16 4.63 -17.22 0.14
N MET A 17 4.61 -17.86 -1.04
CA MET A 17 4.27 -17.19 -2.31
C MET A 17 2.88 -16.56 -2.27
N ARG A 18 1.90 -17.24 -1.66
CA ARG A 18 0.54 -16.71 -1.51
C ARG A 18 0.50 -15.48 -0.61
N ILE A 19 1.21 -15.53 0.52
CA ILE A 19 1.30 -14.40 1.45
C ILE A 19 1.92 -13.18 0.75
N THR A 20 3.03 -13.36 0.02
CA THR A 20 3.67 -12.27 -0.73
C THR A 20 2.73 -11.65 -1.77
N ARG A 21 2.03 -12.49 -2.54
CA ARG A 21 1.03 -12.00 -3.50
C ARG A 21 -0.08 -11.20 -2.79
N ASP A 22 -0.69 -11.78 -1.75
CA ASP A 22 -1.81 -11.15 -1.06
C ASP A 22 -1.38 -9.82 -0.39
N LEU A 23 -0.13 -9.73 0.03
CA LEU A 23 0.48 -8.50 0.53
C LEU A 23 0.60 -7.41 -0.55
N HIS A 24 1.15 -7.73 -1.72
CA HIS A 24 1.25 -6.78 -2.84
C HIS A 24 -0.12 -6.33 -3.34
N GLU A 25 -1.10 -7.25 -3.39
CA GLU A 25 -2.48 -6.92 -3.72
C GLU A 25 -3.09 -5.94 -2.72
N ALA A 26 -2.79 -6.10 -1.42
CA ALA A 26 -3.26 -5.19 -0.38
C ALA A 26 -2.61 -3.79 -0.49
N GLU A 27 -1.30 -3.72 -0.77
CA GLU A 27 -0.58 -2.46 -1.03
C GLU A 27 -1.21 -1.71 -2.22
N ALA A 28 -1.38 -2.40 -3.36
CA ALA A 28 -1.98 -1.81 -4.56
C ALA A 28 -3.43 -1.35 -4.35
N ALA A 29 -4.21 -2.09 -3.56
CA ALA A 29 -5.59 -1.72 -3.25
C ALA A 29 -5.69 -0.42 -2.43
N ILE A 30 -4.73 -0.18 -1.52
CA ILE A 30 -4.68 1.08 -0.76
C ILE A 30 -4.39 2.26 -1.68
N ASP A 31 -3.42 2.13 -2.58
CA ASP A 31 -3.05 3.19 -3.52
C ASP A 31 -4.22 3.53 -4.46
N GLU A 32 -4.90 2.52 -4.98
CA GLU A 32 -6.10 2.71 -5.82
C GLU A 32 -7.23 3.41 -5.05
N ALA A 33 -7.43 3.07 -3.77
CA ALA A 33 -8.41 3.74 -2.92
C ALA A 33 -8.04 5.21 -2.66
N LEU A 34 -6.75 5.52 -2.42
CA LEU A 34 -6.26 6.89 -2.25
C LEU A 34 -6.50 7.73 -3.51
N ILE A 35 -6.24 7.19 -4.71
CA ILE A 35 -6.53 7.85 -5.99
C ILE A 35 -8.01 8.19 -6.10
N ARG A 36 -8.90 7.23 -5.81
CA ARG A 36 -10.35 7.44 -5.87
C ARG A 36 -10.82 8.50 -4.87
N GLN A 37 -10.28 8.49 -3.66
CA GLN A 37 -10.59 9.51 -2.65
C GLN A 37 -10.09 10.90 -3.05
N ALA A 38 -8.91 11.00 -3.66
CA ALA A 38 -8.38 12.27 -4.18
C ALA A 38 -9.27 12.84 -5.30
N ASN A 39 -9.74 11.99 -6.20
CA ASN A 39 -10.69 12.37 -7.26
C ASN A 39 -12.02 12.87 -6.69
N LEU A 40 -12.52 12.20 -5.64
CA LEU A 40 -13.72 12.63 -4.92
C LEU A 40 -13.52 14.00 -4.26
N LEU A 41 -12.40 14.21 -3.57
CA LEU A 41 -12.07 15.48 -2.93
C LEU A 41 -12.03 16.63 -3.96
N ALA A 42 -11.35 16.42 -5.09
CA ALA A 42 -11.29 17.39 -6.17
C ALA A 42 -12.69 17.73 -6.72
N THR A 43 -13.54 16.71 -6.89
CA THR A 43 -14.92 16.89 -7.35
C THR A 43 -15.74 17.73 -6.38
N MET A 44 -15.65 17.45 -5.07
CA MET A 44 -16.36 18.22 -4.03
C MET A 44 -15.92 19.69 -4.00
N VAL A 45 -14.60 19.95 -4.13
CA VAL A 45 -14.05 21.32 -4.15
C VAL A 45 -14.48 22.07 -5.41
N ARG A 46 -14.47 21.42 -6.59
CA ARG A 46 -14.99 22.01 -7.84
C ARG A 46 -16.47 22.36 -7.73
N ALA A 47 -17.29 21.45 -7.22
CA ALA A 47 -18.72 21.69 -7.04
C ALA A 47 -19.00 22.92 -6.16
N ARG A 48 -18.24 23.10 -5.06
CA ARG A 48 -18.36 24.31 -4.21
C ARG A 48 -18.06 25.60 -4.97
N ARG A 49 -17.00 25.59 -5.78
CA ARG A 49 -16.60 26.73 -6.60
C ARG A 49 -17.66 27.07 -7.65
N GLU A 50 -18.23 26.06 -8.31
CA GLU A 50 -19.13 26.23 -9.45
C GLU A 50 -20.58 26.55 -9.05
N THR A 51 -21.02 26.15 -7.85
CA THR A 51 -22.40 26.32 -7.39
C THR A 51 -22.67 27.57 -6.56
N SER A 52 -21.66 28.43 -6.33
CA SER A 52 -21.78 29.65 -5.51
C SER A 52 -22.38 29.41 -4.11
N VAL A 53 -22.17 28.22 -3.55
CA VAL A 53 -22.61 27.89 -2.19
C VAL A 53 -21.73 28.60 -1.15
N GLY A 54 -22.26 28.79 0.05
CA GLY A 54 -21.49 29.35 1.16
C GLY A 54 -20.19 28.57 1.44
N ALA A 55 -19.15 29.28 1.89
CA ALA A 55 -17.81 28.73 2.11
C ALA A 55 -17.75 27.55 3.10
N PHE A 56 -18.80 27.31 3.89
CA PHE A 56 -18.88 26.22 4.86
C PHE A 56 -19.75 25.04 4.41
N THR A 57 -20.47 25.14 3.30
CA THR A 57 -21.34 24.07 2.78
C THR A 57 -20.57 22.79 2.50
N GLY A 58 -20.80 21.71 3.26
CA GLY A 58 -20.07 20.45 3.08
C GLY A 58 -18.62 20.45 3.61
N GLN A 59 -18.23 21.45 4.41
CA GLN A 59 -16.89 21.51 5.04
C GLN A 59 -16.62 20.28 5.91
N GLU A 60 -17.63 19.86 6.67
CA GLU A 60 -17.53 18.71 7.55
C GLU A 60 -17.35 17.39 6.78
N ALA A 61 -18.01 17.25 5.62
CA ALA A 61 -17.80 16.11 4.72
C ALA A 61 -16.38 16.10 4.12
N LEU A 62 -15.84 17.27 3.71
CA LEU A 62 -14.45 17.39 3.25
C LEU A 62 -13.45 16.98 4.34
N LEU A 63 -13.64 17.45 5.58
CA LEU A 63 -12.78 17.10 6.71
C LEU A 63 -12.80 15.59 6.99
N ARG A 64 -13.97 14.95 6.91
CA ARG A 64 -14.07 13.49 7.07
C ARG A 64 -13.41 12.71 5.94
N LEU A 65 -13.51 13.19 4.70
CA LEU A 65 -12.83 12.56 3.57
C LEU A 65 -11.30 12.63 3.73
N VAL A 66 -10.77 13.80 4.11
CA VAL A 66 -9.34 13.98 4.38
C VAL A 66 -8.88 13.12 5.58
N ALA A 67 -9.69 13.03 6.64
CA ALA A 67 -9.39 12.14 7.75
C ALA A 67 -9.36 10.67 7.30
N SER A 68 -10.27 10.25 6.42
CA SER A 68 -10.25 8.90 5.85
C SER A 68 -9.00 8.64 5.01
N GLN A 69 -8.56 9.60 4.18
CA GLN A 69 -7.29 9.51 3.43
C GLN A 69 -6.09 9.33 4.37
N LYS A 70 -6.06 10.08 5.48
CA LYS A 70 -5.01 9.91 6.49
C LYS A 70 -5.02 8.49 7.07
N SER A 71 -6.19 7.95 7.43
CA SER A 71 -6.30 6.59 7.95
C SER A 71 -5.81 5.54 6.93
N MET A 72 -6.02 5.76 5.63
CA MET A 72 -5.50 4.88 4.58
C MET A 72 -3.96 4.93 4.49
N LEU A 73 -3.36 6.12 4.64
CA LEU A 73 -1.90 6.28 4.72
C LEU A 73 -1.32 5.60 5.97
N ASP A 74 -2.00 5.73 7.10
CA ASP A 74 -1.60 5.03 8.33
C ASP A 74 -1.66 3.50 8.13
N ALA A 75 -2.71 2.99 7.47
CA ALA A 75 -2.83 1.58 7.12
C ALA A 75 -1.71 1.12 6.16
N SER A 76 -1.37 1.93 5.14
CA SER A 76 -0.23 1.68 4.24
C SER A 76 1.08 1.50 5.01
N ASN A 77 1.33 2.37 5.99
CA ASN A 77 2.52 2.26 6.85
C ASN A 77 2.55 0.97 7.65
N GLU A 78 1.41 0.51 8.19
CA GLU A 78 1.34 -0.77 8.89
C GLU A 78 1.57 -1.96 7.94
N ILE A 79 1.03 -1.92 6.71
CA ILE A 79 1.28 -2.95 5.71
C ILE A 79 2.76 -3.01 5.34
N ALA A 80 3.42 -1.86 5.15
CA ALA A 80 4.86 -1.82 4.88
C ALA A 80 5.70 -2.42 6.03
N ARG A 81 5.25 -2.28 7.28
CA ARG A 81 5.89 -2.95 8.43
C ARG A 81 5.65 -4.45 8.43
N VAL A 82 4.43 -4.90 8.09
CA VAL A 82 4.12 -6.32 7.91
C VAL A 82 5.01 -6.93 6.83
N HIS A 83 5.16 -6.23 5.70
CA HIS A 83 6.07 -6.60 4.62
C HIS A 83 7.49 -6.81 5.14
N GLY A 84 8.07 -5.79 5.80
CA GLY A 84 9.41 -5.89 6.37
C GLY A 84 9.58 -7.07 7.33
N ARG A 85 8.57 -7.34 8.18
CA ARG A 85 8.59 -8.47 9.12
C ARG A 85 8.51 -9.82 8.40
N LEU A 86 7.72 -9.93 7.33
CA LEU A 86 7.62 -11.15 6.53
C LEU A 86 8.94 -11.50 5.84
N LEU A 87 9.69 -10.50 5.37
CA LEU A 87 11.04 -10.71 4.83
C LEU A 87 12.00 -11.28 5.89
N ASP A 88 11.95 -10.76 7.11
CA ASP A 88 12.77 -11.27 8.21
C ASP A 88 12.39 -12.73 8.56
N VAL A 89 11.09 -13.05 8.62
CA VAL A 89 10.60 -14.43 8.85
C VAL A 89 11.03 -15.38 7.73
N GLY A 90 10.99 -14.94 6.47
CA GLY A 90 11.47 -15.73 5.33
C GLY A 90 12.94 -16.12 5.47
N ARG A 91 13.79 -15.15 5.82
CA ARG A 91 15.21 -15.36 6.08
C ARG A 91 15.47 -16.32 7.25
N GLU A 92 14.77 -16.12 8.37
CA GLU A 92 14.87 -16.98 9.56
C GLU A 92 14.45 -18.43 9.27
N SER A 93 13.43 -18.61 8.42
CA SER A 93 12.85 -19.93 8.11
C SER A 93 13.61 -20.69 7.02
N GLY A 94 14.65 -20.08 6.42
CA GLY A 94 15.30 -20.62 5.22
C GLY A 94 14.35 -20.74 4.03
N SER A 95 13.20 -20.05 4.08
CA SER A 95 12.22 -20.02 3.01
C SER A 95 12.64 -18.97 2.00
N LEU A 96 12.62 -19.33 0.71
CA LEU A 96 12.79 -18.41 -0.41
C LEU A 96 11.53 -17.54 -0.56
N LEU A 97 11.24 -16.69 0.44
CA LEU A 97 10.46 -15.48 0.21
C LEU A 97 11.36 -14.52 -0.56
N VAL A 98 11.54 -14.79 -1.85
CA VAL A 98 12.23 -13.89 -2.78
C VAL A 98 11.20 -12.84 -3.17
N ASP A 99 11.17 -11.76 -2.42
CA ASP A 99 10.51 -10.54 -2.85
C ASP A 99 11.57 -9.63 -3.46
N ASP A 100 11.35 -9.14 -4.69
CA ASP A 100 12.23 -8.20 -5.39
C ASP A 100 12.06 -6.76 -4.84
N CYS A 101 11.75 -6.65 -3.54
CA CYS A 101 11.57 -5.39 -2.85
C CYS A 101 12.93 -4.71 -2.64
N PRO A 102 13.10 -3.43 -3.05
CA PRO A 102 14.34 -2.70 -2.84
C PRO A 102 14.69 -2.64 -1.34
N ALA A 103 16.00 -2.62 -1.02
CA ALA A 103 16.45 -2.64 0.37
C ALA A 103 15.85 -1.47 1.18
N ARG A 104 14.94 -1.82 2.12
CA ARG A 104 14.24 -0.97 3.11
C ARG A 104 14.28 0.54 2.83
N GLY A 105 13.19 1.09 2.31
CA GLY A 105 12.93 2.54 2.33
C GLY A 105 13.95 3.40 1.57
N ALA A 106 14.90 2.79 0.85
CA ALA A 106 15.67 3.51 -0.14
C ALA A 106 14.72 3.84 -1.29
N LEU A 107 14.35 5.12 -1.40
CA LEU A 107 14.13 5.66 -2.74
C LEU A 107 15.35 5.24 -3.55
N PRO A 108 15.19 4.52 -4.68
CA PRO A 108 16.29 4.32 -5.60
C PRO A 108 16.92 5.71 -5.82
N ALA A 109 18.24 5.81 -5.78
CA ALA A 109 18.91 7.10 -5.98
C ALA A 109 18.51 7.78 -7.33
N GLU A 110 17.86 7.05 -8.24
CA GLU A 110 17.25 7.52 -9.49
C GLU A 110 15.78 7.97 -9.41
N SER A 111 15.06 7.74 -8.32
CA SER A 111 13.60 7.98 -8.25
C SER A 111 13.21 9.45 -8.03
N THR A 112 14.15 10.33 -7.67
CA THR A 112 13.87 11.77 -7.52
C THR A 112 13.63 12.49 -8.85
N VAL A 113 13.80 11.84 -10.00
CA VAL A 113 13.69 12.48 -11.33
C VAL A 113 12.28 12.37 -11.95
N ALA A 114 11.43 11.43 -11.51
CA ALA A 114 10.16 11.16 -12.21
C ALA A 114 8.99 12.07 -11.83
N LEU A 115 8.98 12.65 -10.62
CA LEU A 115 7.89 13.52 -10.16
C LEU A 115 7.95 14.96 -10.73
N VAL A 116 9.04 15.32 -11.41
CA VAL A 116 9.27 16.69 -11.94
C VAL A 116 8.91 16.81 -13.43
N ASN A 117 8.67 15.70 -14.15
CA ASN A 117 8.39 15.71 -15.59
C ASN A 117 6.93 15.51 -15.99
N ALA A 118 5.99 15.57 -15.03
CA ALA A 118 4.57 15.68 -15.32
C ALA A 118 4.10 17.11 -15.02
N SER A 119 4.39 18.04 -15.94
CA SER A 119 3.82 19.40 -15.98
C SER A 119 3.49 19.75 -17.42
#